data_AF-D9XI09-F1
#
_entry.id   AF-D9XI09-F1
#
_cell.length_a   1.000
_cell.length_b   1.000
_cell.length_c   1.000
_cell.angle_alpha   90.00
_cell.angle_beta   90.00
_cell.angle_gamma   90.00
#
_symmetry.space_group_name_H-M   'P 1'
#
loop_
_entity.id
_entity.type
_entity.pdbx_description
1 polymer ?
#
loop_
_entity_poly.entity_id
_entity_poly.type
_entity_poly.pdbx_seq_one_letter_code
_entity_poly.pdbx_strand_id
1 'polypeptide(L)'
;MMLGPLLGRNPSRDTGQAGGDMGMGQPSEEVIARYRANLEQFVLRARRIEGHSLAADWDALVSLASAPLKLRISEGGEARMRQEFPPEEVVESAAARVRPLLLETDACGYLKSLKAVTYFCRSVPSDVAWAKAAKAEWKTRTHEGVLGYRLMVGDLATGDTADMSDQELAMAWIYGDVVHHDAERLQEADPFGLSGRFRAAVPLVAWMMVAAIELLTFLRFLQERGELALRAEVFETEVILRSTEWEYPAQIRTAPVGTPPPADALTSYSDEWAPWPGTAPTTKPSTTHPRS
;
A
#
# COMPACT_ATOMS: atom_id res chain seq x y z
N MET A 1 9.99 14.41 -2.00
CA MET A 1 9.63 14.54 -0.56
C MET A 1 9.04 15.93 -0.36
N MET A 2 7.72 16.06 -0.44
CA MET A 2 7.01 17.35 -0.38
C MET A 2 6.30 17.54 0.98
N LEU A 3 7.08 17.57 2.07
CA LEU A 3 6.56 17.70 3.45
C LEU A 3 6.84 19.04 4.14
N GLY A 4 7.11 20.11 3.40
CA GLY A 4 7.09 21.46 3.97
C GLY A 4 6.31 22.37 3.03
N PRO A 5 5.03 22.75 3.31
CA PRO A 5 4.62 23.43 4.55
C PRO A 5 3.11 23.28 4.91
N LEU A 6 2.56 22.08 5.10
CA LEU A 6 1.10 21.93 5.34
C LEU A 6 0.65 22.14 6.81
N LEU A 7 1.57 22.16 7.78
CA LEU A 7 1.22 22.15 9.22
C LEU A 7 1.36 23.52 9.93
N GLY A 8 1.35 24.63 9.19
CA GLY A 8 1.72 25.95 9.73
C GLY A 8 0.71 27.08 9.54
N ARG A 9 -0.62 26.87 9.63
CA ARG A 9 -1.58 28.00 9.56
C ARG A 9 -2.56 28.05 10.72
N ASN A 10 -2.46 29.15 11.47
CA ASN A 10 -3.39 29.59 12.52
C ASN A 10 -4.62 30.26 11.86
N PRO A 11 -5.85 30.13 12.40
CA PRO A 11 -7.05 30.60 11.74
C PRO A 11 -7.37 32.04 12.15
N SER A 12 -7.10 32.99 11.25
CA SER A 12 -7.72 34.32 11.34
C SER A 12 -8.81 34.40 10.29
N ARG A 13 -10.06 34.41 10.78
CA ARG A 13 -11.25 34.79 10.01
C ARG A 13 -11.05 36.19 9.46
N ASP A 14 -11.31 36.37 8.17
CA ASP A 14 -11.81 37.65 7.70
C ASP A 14 -12.94 37.42 6.68
N THR A 15 -14.08 38.00 7.00
CA THR A 15 -15.34 37.95 6.27
C THR A 15 -15.32 39.05 5.22
N GLY A 16 -15.50 38.69 3.94
CA GLY A 16 -15.62 39.64 2.84
C GLY A 16 -16.39 39.04 1.67
N GLN A 17 -17.25 39.84 1.06
CA GLN A 17 -18.56 39.47 0.57
C GLN A 17 -18.62 39.26 -0.97
N ALA A 18 -19.51 38.33 -1.36
CA ALA A 18 -20.28 38.17 -2.60
C ALA A 18 -19.85 38.84 -3.93
N GLY A 19 -19.76 38.01 -4.98
CA GLY A 19 -19.91 38.44 -6.38
C GLY A 19 -19.88 37.29 -7.38
N GLY A 20 -21.00 37.07 -8.08
CA GLY A 20 -21.01 36.48 -9.43
C GLY A 20 -21.19 34.96 -9.55
N ASP A 21 -22.40 34.48 -9.30
CA ASP A 21 -22.87 33.16 -9.72
C ASP A 21 -23.04 33.13 -11.25
N MET A 22 -22.19 32.37 -11.93
CA MET A 22 -22.41 31.88 -13.30
C MET A 22 -22.17 30.37 -13.33
N GLY A 23 -23.22 29.61 -13.03
CA GLY A 23 -23.65 28.49 -13.89
C GLY A 23 -22.62 27.40 -14.19
N MET A 24 -21.98 26.82 -13.17
CA MET A 24 -21.45 25.46 -13.25
C MET A 24 -22.51 24.53 -12.68
N GLY A 25 -23.23 23.82 -13.56
CA GLY A 25 -24.29 22.89 -13.17
C GLY A 25 -23.83 22.00 -12.01
N GLN A 26 -24.63 21.96 -10.94
CA GLN A 26 -24.28 21.18 -9.76
C GLN A 26 -23.99 19.73 -10.18
N PRO A 27 -22.82 19.18 -9.79
CA PRO A 27 -22.48 17.80 -10.09
C PRO A 27 -23.58 16.88 -9.57
N SER A 28 -24.00 15.90 -10.36
CA SER A 28 -25.05 14.97 -9.93
C SER A 28 -24.63 14.29 -8.62
N GLU A 29 -25.61 14.01 -7.75
CA GLU A 29 -25.38 13.30 -6.49
C GLU A 29 -24.64 11.97 -6.72
N GLU A 30 -24.88 11.33 -7.85
CA GLU A 30 -24.17 10.12 -8.29
C GLU A 30 -22.65 10.33 -8.44
N VAL A 31 -22.20 11.45 -9.00
CA VAL A 31 -20.77 11.77 -9.13
C VAL A 31 -20.14 11.96 -7.76
N ILE A 32 -20.84 12.66 -6.86
CA ILE A 32 -20.38 12.90 -5.48
C ILE A 32 -20.27 11.58 -4.72
N ALA A 33 -21.30 10.74 -4.80
CA ALA A 33 -21.34 9.42 -4.17
C ALA A 33 -20.19 8.53 -4.67
N ARG A 34 -19.94 8.52 -5.99
CA ARG A 34 -18.82 7.76 -6.58
C ARG A 34 -17.46 8.25 -6.08
N TYR A 35 -17.22 9.56 -6.02
CA TYR A 35 -15.96 10.09 -5.50
C TYR A 35 -15.77 9.78 -4.02
N ARG A 36 -16.85 9.85 -3.23
CA ARG A 36 -16.83 9.44 -1.82
C ARG A 36 -16.47 7.96 -1.68
N ALA A 37 -17.14 7.09 -2.42
CA ALA A 37 -16.87 5.65 -2.41
C ALA A 37 -15.41 5.31 -2.78
N ASN A 38 -14.83 6.00 -3.78
CA ASN A 38 -13.42 5.83 -4.13
C ASN A 38 -12.49 6.21 -2.97
N LEU A 39 -12.74 7.36 -2.32
CA LEU A 39 -11.93 7.79 -1.18
C LEU A 39 -12.05 6.81 0.00
N GLU A 40 -13.24 6.29 0.27
CA GLU A 40 -13.45 5.30 1.33
C GLU A 40 -12.68 4.00 1.08
N GLN A 41 -12.73 3.47 -0.15
CA GLN A 41 -11.94 2.29 -0.53
C GLN A 41 -10.43 2.55 -0.46
N PHE A 42 -10.01 3.76 -0.85
CA PHE A 42 -8.62 4.18 -0.70
C PHE A 42 -8.20 4.25 0.76
N VAL A 43 -9.00 4.84 1.65
CA VAL A 43 -8.70 4.94 3.09
C VAL A 43 -8.48 3.56 3.70
N LEU A 44 -9.40 2.61 3.44
CA LEU A 44 -9.25 1.23 3.91
C LEU A 44 -7.95 0.60 3.42
N ARG A 45 -7.60 0.80 2.14
CA ARG A 45 -6.38 0.25 1.55
C ARG A 45 -5.12 0.91 2.11
N ALA A 46 -5.10 2.23 2.21
CA ALA A 46 -3.97 3.00 2.70
C ALA A 46 -3.69 2.71 4.18
N ARG A 47 -4.72 2.48 5.00
CA ARG A 47 -4.52 2.04 6.40
C ARG A 47 -3.83 0.66 6.48
N ARG A 48 -4.09 -0.26 5.54
CA ARG A 48 -3.34 -1.53 5.44
C ARG A 48 -1.88 -1.34 5.07
N ILE A 49 -1.58 -0.33 4.25
CA ILE A 49 -0.22 0.05 3.86
C ILE A 49 0.50 0.70 5.04
N GLU A 50 -0.17 1.61 5.75
CA GLU A 50 0.34 2.32 6.92
C GLU A 50 0.75 1.36 8.06
N GLY A 51 -0.02 0.30 8.33
CA GLY A 51 0.36 -0.69 9.33
C GLY A 51 1.22 -1.85 8.83
N HIS A 52 1.86 -1.71 7.67
CA HIS A 52 2.85 -2.68 7.22
C HIS A 52 4.16 -2.53 8.02
N SER A 53 4.94 -3.61 8.17
CA SER A 53 6.19 -3.59 8.94
C SER A 53 7.23 -2.60 8.38
N LEU A 54 7.31 -2.43 7.06
CA LEU A 54 8.17 -1.39 6.45
C LEU A 54 7.76 0.04 6.79
N ALA A 55 6.52 0.28 7.19
CA ALA A 55 6.04 1.60 7.60
C ALA A 55 6.14 1.82 9.12
N ALA A 56 6.66 0.85 9.88
CA ALA A 56 6.83 0.98 11.32
C ALA A 56 7.85 2.06 11.71
N ASP A 57 8.85 2.29 10.84
CA ASP A 57 9.80 3.39 10.94
C ASP A 57 9.66 4.28 9.69
N TRP A 58 9.08 5.46 9.89
CA TRP A 58 8.81 6.41 8.81
C TRP A 58 10.09 6.90 8.14
N ASP A 59 11.11 7.23 8.93
CA ASP A 59 12.37 7.78 8.40
C ASP A 59 13.12 6.71 7.60
N ALA A 60 13.10 5.45 8.08
CA ALA A 60 13.66 4.33 7.35
C ALA A 60 12.91 4.08 6.02
N LEU A 61 11.57 4.13 6.02
CA LEU A 61 10.75 3.98 4.81
C LEU A 61 11.06 5.07 3.78
N VAL A 62 11.11 6.33 4.23
CA VAL A 62 11.41 7.49 3.40
C VAL A 62 12.84 7.45 2.87
N SER A 63 13.79 7.00 3.69
CA SER A 63 15.17 6.74 3.25
C SER A 63 15.21 5.67 2.18
N LEU A 64 14.51 4.54 2.37
CA LEU A 64 14.43 3.43 1.43
C LEU A 64 13.86 3.86 0.07
N ALA A 65 12.83 4.72 0.07
CA ALA A 65 12.22 5.31 -1.12
C ALA A 65 13.19 6.19 -1.94
N SER A 66 14.26 6.66 -1.31
CA SER A 66 15.29 7.50 -1.94
C SER A 66 16.47 6.69 -2.50
N ALA A 67 16.45 5.37 -2.39
CA ALA A 67 17.45 4.44 -2.93
C ALA A 67 18.91 4.76 -2.57
N PRO A 68 19.28 4.89 -1.27
CA PRO A 68 20.61 5.32 -0.87
C PRO A 68 21.69 4.36 -1.37
N LEU A 69 22.56 4.85 -2.25
CA LEU A 69 23.73 4.15 -2.74
C LEU A 69 24.96 4.55 -1.91
N LYS A 70 25.60 3.59 -1.25
CA LYS A 70 26.88 3.83 -0.58
C LYS A 70 28.02 3.51 -1.54
N LEU A 71 28.75 4.54 -1.98
CA LEU A 71 29.96 4.40 -2.78
C LEU A 71 31.19 4.46 -1.87
N ARG A 72 32.07 3.46 -1.96
CA ARG A 72 33.39 3.47 -1.33
C ARG A 72 34.45 3.41 -2.40
N ILE A 73 35.35 4.38 -2.42
CA ILE A 73 36.48 4.44 -3.36
C ILE A 73 37.75 4.17 -2.55
N SER A 74 38.52 3.15 -2.93
CA SER A 74 39.81 2.85 -2.30
C SER A 74 40.91 3.79 -2.80
N GLU A 75 42.02 3.90 -2.06
CA GLU A 75 43.18 4.71 -2.47
C GLU A 75 43.78 4.28 -3.82
N GLY A 76 43.54 3.03 -4.25
CA GLY A 76 43.93 2.52 -5.57
C GLY A 76 42.93 2.79 -6.70
N GLY A 77 41.85 3.52 -6.44
CA GLY A 77 40.82 3.86 -7.43
C GLY A 77 39.74 2.80 -7.65
N GLU A 78 39.73 1.70 -6.88
CA GLU A 78 38.63 0.74 -6.95
C GLU A 78 37.38 1.30 -6.29
N ALA A 79 36.30 1.43 -7.06
CA ALA A 79 34.99 1.79 -6.57
C ALA A 79 34.19 0.54 -6.18
N ARG A 80 33.67 0.50 -4.95
CA ARG A 80 32.72 -0.50 -4.47
C ARG A 80 31.37 0.17 -4.16
N MET A 81 30.34 -0.31 -4.84
CA MET A 81 28.95 0.07 -4.59
C MET A 81 28.31 -0.93 -3.61
N ARG A 82 27.68 -0.43 -2.54
CA ARG A 82 26.91 -1.26 -1.60
C ARG A 82 25.49 -0.70 -1.48
N GLN A 83 24.52 -1.60 -1.65
CA GLN A 83 23.11 -1.36 -1.36
C GLN A 83 22.64 -2.45 -0.42
N GLU A 84 21.80 -2.06 0.54
CA GLU A 84 21.19 -2.97 1.51
C GLU A 84 19.70 -2.75 1.44
N PHE A 85 18.97 -3.85 1.23
CA PHE A 85 17.52 -3.83 1.09
C PHE A 85 16.89 -4.78 2.12
N PRO A 86 15.62 -4.56 2.51
CA PRO A 86 14.90 -5.49 3.36
C PRO A 86 14.79 -6.89 2.74
N PRO A 87 14.46 -7.93 3.53
CA PRO A 87 14.16 -9.26 3.00
C PRO A 87 13.07 -9.22 1.92
N GLU A 88 13.22 -10.06 0.88
CA GLU A 88 12.33 -10.07 -0.28
C GLU A 88 10.86 -10.27 0.10
N GLU A 89 10.56 -11.26 0.95
CA GLU A 89 9.21 -11.55 1.48
C GLU A 89 8.51 -10.32 2.11
N VAL A 90 9.29 -9.43 2.76
CA VAL A 90 8.77 -8.21 3.37
C VAL A 90 8.40 -7.19 2.28
N VAL A 91 9.21 -7.10 1.23
CA VAL A 91 8.97 -6.22 0.08
C VAL A 91 7.82 -6.76 -0.78
N GLU A 92 7.71 -8.06 -0.98
CA GLU A 92 6.57 -8.70 -1.67
C GLU A 92 5.26 -8.41 -0.94
N SER A 93 5.25 -8.56 0.38
CA SER A 93 4.12 -8.22 1.24
C SER A 93 3.71 -6.74 1.11
N ALA A 94 4.69 -5.83 0.98
CA ALA A 94 4.43 -4.41 0.72
C ALA A 94 3.91 -4.16 -0.71
N ALA A 95 4.53 -4.76 -1.72
CA ALA A 95 4.14 -4.66 -3.12
C ALA A 95 2.71 -5.14 -3.35
N ALA A 96 2.36 -6.28 -2.75
CA ALA A 96 1.01 -6.82 -2.75
C ALA A 96 -0.01 -5.82 -2.16
N ARG A 97 0.39 -5.04 -1.14
CA ARG A 97 -0.45 -3.99 -0.52
C ARG A 97 -0.59 -2.74 -1.38
N VAL A 98 0.46 -2.26 -2.04
CA VAL A 98 0.38 -1.05 -2.87
C VAL A 98 -0.19 -1.30 -4.27
N ARG A 99 -0.16 -2.54 -4.78
CA ARG A 99 -0.60 -2.86 -6.15
C ARG A 99 -1.98 -2.32 -6.55
N PRO A 100 -3.06 -2.45 -5.76
CA PRO A 100 -4.37 -1.89 -6.12
C PRO A 100 -4.39 -0.38 -6.31
N LEU A 101 -3.35 0.32 -5.85
CA LEU A 101 -3.19 1.75 -6.09
C LEU A 101 -2.71 2.06 -7.53
N LEU A 102 -2.02 1.11 -8.17
CA LEU A 102 -1.53 1.21 -9.55
C LEU A 102 -2.62 0.94 -10.59
N LEU A 103 -3.64 0.15 -10.25
CA LEU A 103 -4.64 -0.29 -11.21
C LEU A 103 -5.75 0.75 -11.40
N GLU A 104 -5.92 1.20 -12.65
CA GLU A 104 -7.02 2.11 -13.01
C GLU A 104 -8.40 1.46 -12.90
N THR A 105 -8.49 0.13 -12.84
CA THR A 105 -9.77 -0.57 -12.67
C THR A 105 -10.18 -0.63 -11.19
N ASP A 106 -9.23 -0.68 -10.27
CA ASP A 106 -9.50 -0.88 -8.85
C ASP A 106 -10.16 0.34 -8.21
N ALA A 107 -11.08 0.10 -7.28
CA ALA A 107 -11.86 1.15 -6.62
C ALA A 107 -10.97 2.10 -5.78
N CYS A 108 -9.85 1.59 -5.26
CA CYS A 108 -8.89 2.33 -4.45
C CYS A 108 -7.71 2.90 -5.24
N GLY A 109 -7.76 2.95 -6.58
CA GLY A 109 -6.64 3.44 -7.39
C GLY A 109 -6.18 4.85 -7.00
N TYR A 110 -4.87 5.08 -6.88
CA TYR A 110 -4.32 6.34 -6.38
C TYR A 110 -4.74 7.55 -7.23
N LEU A 111 -4.68 7.41 -8.55
CA LEU A 111 -5.08 8.46 -9.49
C LEU A 111 -6.58 8.79 -9.40
N LYS A 112 -7.43 7.80 -9.08
CA LYS A 112 -8.87 8.03 -8.83
C LYS A 112 -9.08 8.81 -7.55
N SER A 113 -8.34 8.48 -6.50
CA SER A 113 -8.40 9.18 -5.22
C SER A 113 -7.96 10.64 -5.35
N LEU A 114 -6.86 10.92 -6.04
CA LEU A 114 -6.43 12.30 -6.30
C LEU A 114 -7.44 13.09 -7.15
N LYS A 115 -8.13 12.43 -8.09
CA LYS A 115 -9.24 13.05 -8.84
C LYS A 115 -10.40 13.44 -7.92
N ALA A 116 -10.77 12.56 -6.98
CA ALA A 116 -11.79 12.85 -5.98
C ALA A 116 -11.37 13.98 -5.03
N VAL A 117 -10.11 13.99 -4.56
CA VAL A 117 -9.56 15.09 -3.75
C VAL A 117 -9.62 16.41 -4.49
N THR A 118 -9.16 16.45 -5.75
CA THR A 118 -9.24 17.67 -6.58
C THR A 118 -10.67 18.20 -6.70
N TYR A 119 -11.65 17.30 -6.74
CA TYR A 119 -13.06 17.67 -6.81
C TYR A 119 -13.59 18.28 -5.51
N PHE A 120 -13.27 17.69 -4.35
CA PHE A 120 -13.72 18.17 -3.04
C PHE A 120 -12.98 19.43 -2.60
N CYS A 121 -11.69 19.54 -2.89
CA CYS A 121 -10.85 20.69 -2.53
C CYS A 121 -10.88 21.81 -3.56
N ARG A 122 -11.80 21.81 -4.55
CA ARG A 122 -11.82 22.76 -5.67
C ARG A 122 -11.86 24.25 -5.28
N SER A 123 -12.35 24.55 -4.07
CA SER A 123 -12.39 25.90 -3.50
C SER A 123 -11.09 26.33 -2.81
N VAL A 124 -10.12 25.42 -2.65
CA VAL A 124 -8.84 25.65 -1.97
C VAL A 124 -7.69 25.44 -2.97
N PRO A 125 -7.18 26.51 -3.61
CA PRO A 125 -6.20 26.40 -4.70
C PRO A 125 -4.91 25.65 -4.33
N SER A 126 -4.42 25.78 -3.08
CA SER A 126 -3.23 25.07 -2.60
C SER A 126 -3.41 23.56 -2.63
N ASP A 127 -4.58 23.08 -2.23
CA ASP A 127 -4.88 21.67 -2.07
C ASP A 127 -5.07 21.01 -3.45
N VAL A 128 -5.68 21.75 -4.38
CA VAL A 128 -5.74 21.37 -5.80
C VAL A 128 -4.35 21.32 -6.42
N ALA A 129 -3.49 22.31 -6.14
CA ALA A 129 -2.13 22.35 -6.67
C ALA A 129 -1.31 21.15 -6.15
N TRP A 130 -1.42 20.85 -4.86
CA TRP A 130 -0.81 19.67 -4.25
C TRP A 130 -1.29 18.37 -4.91
N ALA A 131 -2.61 18.17 -5.05
CA ALA A 131 -3.17 16.95 -5.65
C ALA A 131 -2.75 16.77 -7.12
N LYS A 132 -2.62 17.88 -7.87
CA LYS A 132 -2.09 17.86 -9.24
C LYS A 132 -0.61 17.51 -9.29
N ALA A 133 0.20 18.05 -8.36
CA ALA A 133 1.61 17.72 -8.26
C ALA A 133 1.82 16.24 -7.91
N ALA A 134 1.09 15.72 -6.92
CA ALA A 134 1.10 14.30 -6.55
C ALA A 134 0.68 13.40 -7.73
N LYS A 135 -0.32 13.82 -8.51
CA LYS A 135 -0.76 13.09 -9.72
C LYS A 135 0.34 13.05 -10.78
N ALA A 136 1.04 14.17 -11.00
CA ALA A 136 2.14 14.24 -11.96
C ALA A 136 3.30 13.34 -11.51
N GLU A 137 3.71 13.44 -10.25
CA GLU A 137 4.80 12.62 -9.70
C GLU A 137 4.47 11.11 -9.78
N TRP A 138 3.23 10.73 -9.45
CA TRP A 138 2.80 9.33 -9.58
C TRP A 138 2.89 8.84 -11.01
N LYS A 139 2.44 9.62 -12.00
CA LYS A 139 2.54 9.25 -13.40
C LYS A 139 3.98 9.07 -13.86
N THR A 140 4.84 10.03 -13.55
CA THR A 140 6.27 9.94 -13.85
C THR A 140 6.86 8.66 -13.24
N ARG A 141 6.61 8.38 -11.97
CA ARG A 141 7.27 7.24 -11.31
C ARG A 141 6.71 5.87 -11.68
N THR A 142 5.47 5.78 -12.17
CA THR A 142 4.79 4.50 -12.41
C THR A 142 4.52 4.18 -13.88
N HIS A 143 4.53 5.18 -14.77
CA HIS A 143 4.20 4.99 -16.19
C HIS A 143 5.26 5.54 -17.14
N GLU A 144 6.06 6.54 -16.74
CA GLU A 144 6.86 7.33 -17.68
C GLU A 144 8.27 7.62 -17.15
N GLY A 145 9.28 6.87 -17.64
CA GLY A 145 10.67 7.33 -17.67
C GLY A 145 11.64 6.61 -16.73
N VAL A 146 12.85 7.16 -16.65
CA VAL A 146 13.95 6.70 -15.78
C VAL A 146 13.80 7.39 -14.42
N LEU A 147 13.70 6.63 -13.32
CA LEU A 147 13.52 7.21 -11.98
C LEU A 147 14.83 7.77 -11.44
N GLY A 148 15.91 7.01 -11.62
CA GLY A 148 17.23 7.35 -11.13
C GLY A 148 18.36 6.79 -11.98
N TYR A 149 18.22 5.60 -12.56
CA TYR A 149 19.27 5.00 -13.37
C TYR A 149 18.77 4.13 -14.53
N ARG A 150 19.64 3.96 -15.53
CA ARG A 150 19.53 2.96 -16.59
C ARG A 150 20.66 1.96 -16.43
N LEU A 151 20.36 0.68 -16.51
CA LEU A 151 21.33 -0.40 -16.43
C LEU A 151 21.59 -0.94 -17.84
N MET A 152 22.86 -1.15 -18.16
CA MET A 152 23.30 -1.78 -19.41
C MET A 152 24.14 -2.99 -19.06
N VAL A 153 23.85 -4.13 -19.66
CA VAL A 153 24.60 -5.37 -19.50
C VAL A 153 25.05 -5.88 -20.86
N GLY A 154 26.20 -6.55 -20.89
CA GLY A 154 26.74 -7.19 -22.09
C GLY A 154 27.31 -8.55 -21.75
N ASP A 155 26.96 -9.55 -22.56
CA ASP A 155 27.57 -10.89 -22.50
C ASP A 155 28.86 -10.87 -23.32
N LEU A 156 30.00 -11.11 -22.67
CA LEU A 156 31.31 -11.08 -23.32
C LEU A 156 31.58 -12.30 -24.22
N ALA A 157 30.83 -13.39 -24.05
CA ALA A 157 30.96 -14.61 -24.83
C ALA A 157 30.10 -14.56 -26.10
N THR A 158 28.85 -14.07 -26.01
CA THR A 158 27.95 -13.97 -27.17
C THR A 158 28.03 -12.62 -27.88
N GLY A 159 28.44 -11.56 -27.16
CA GLY A 159 28.41 -10.19 -27.65
C GLY A 159 27.04 -9.52 -27.53
N ASP A 160 26.05 -10.20 -26.96
CA ASP A 160 24.70 -9.66 -26.76
C ASP A 160 24.72 -8.53 -25.73
N THR A 161 23.86 -7.53 -25.93
CA THR A 161 23.70 -6.42 -24.99
C THR A 161 22.23 -6.17 -24.69
N ALA A 162 21.93 -5.66 -23.51
CA ALA A 162 20.60 -5.24 -23.10
C ALA A 162 20.69 -3.96 -22.27
N ASP A 163 19.70 -3.07 -22.43
CA ASP A 163 19.52 -1.90 -21.58
C ASP A 163 18.09 -1.77 -21.07
N MET A 164 17.94 -1.32 -19.83
CA MET A 164 16.63 -1.14 -19.21
C MET A 164 16.69 -0.07 -18.12
N SER A 165 15.63 0.73 -18.01
CA SER A 165 15.49 1.68 -16.90
C SER A 165 15.15 0.97 -15.59
N ASP A 166 15.47 1.63 -14.48
CA ASP A 166 15.04 1.17 -13.15
C ASP A 166 13.51 1.08 -13.01
N GLN A 167 12.75 1.95 -13.66
CA GLN A 167 11.29 1.85 -13.69
C GLN A 167 10.82 0.56 -14.36
N GLU A 168 11.35 0.24 -15.54
CA GLU A 168 10.99 -0.99 -16.27
C GLU A 168 11.37 -2.24 -15.48
N LEU A 169 12.58 -2.26 -14.89
CA LEU A 169 13.04 -3.34 -14.01
C LEU A 169 12.14 -3.51 -12.78
N ALA A 170 11.76 -2.40 -12.13
CA ALA A 170 10.87 -2.41 -10.99
C ALA A 170 9.49 -2.98 -11.34
N MET A 171 8.95 -2.59 -12.49
CA MET A 171 7.64 -3.05 -12.95
C MET A 171 7.67 -4.50 -13.41
N ALA A 172 8.78 -4.97 -13.99
CA ALA A 172 9.00 -6.38 -14.28
C ALA A 172 9.01 -7.22 -13.00
N TRP A 173 9.58 -6.73 -11.89
CA TRP A 173 9.46 -7.42 -10.61
C TRP A 173 8.03 -7.42 -10.05
N ILE A 174 7.38 -6.24 -10.01
CA ILE A 174 6.04 -6.09 -9.43
C ILE A 174 4.99 -6.92 -10.18
N TYR A 175 5.04 -6.95 -11.51
CA TYR A 175 4.04 -7.68 -12.33
C TYR A 175 4.49 -9.07 -12.76
N GLY A 176 5.78 -9.25 -13.03
CA GLY A 176 6.36 -10.52 -13.45
C GLY A 176 6.56 -11.46 -12.28
N ASP A 177 7.44 -11.11 -11.35
CA ASP A 177 7.88 -12.02 -10.28
C ASP A 177 6.79 -12.23 -9.20
N VAL A 178 6.04 -11.19 -8.81
CA VAL A 178 5.13 -11.27 -7.63
C VAL A 178 3.68 -11.66 -7.97
N VAL A 179 3.14 -11.22 -9.10
CA VAL A 179 1.67 -11.07 -9.24
C VAL A 179 1.06 -11.82 -10.42
N HIS A 180 1.50 -11.50 -11.64
CA HIS A 180 0.81 -11.90 -12.87
C HIS A 180 1.59 -12.92 -13.68
N HIS A 181 2.82 -13.25 -13.28
CA HIS A 181 3.74 -14.00 -14.13
C HIS A 181 3.71 -13.47 -15.57
N ASP A 182 3.81 -12.14 -15.68
CA ASP A 182 3.87 -11.42 -16.95
C ASP A 182 5.12 -11.86 -17.70
N ALA A 183 4.99 -12.94 -18.47
CA ALA A 183 6.10 -13.69 -19.04
C ALA A 183 6.87 -12.86 -20.08
N GLU A 184 6.18 -11.96 -20.79
CA GLU A 184 6.79 -11.06 -21.77
C GLU A 184 7.74 -10.08 -21.06
N ARG A 185 7.26 -9.38 -20.02
CA ARG A 185 8.11 -8.49 -19.23
C ARG A 185 9.25 -9.21 -18.51
N LEU A 186 9.01 -10.42 -18.02
CA LEU A 186 10.06 -11.23 -17.40
C LEU A 186 11.14 -11.62 -18.42
N GLN A 187 10.74 -11.97 -19.64
CA GLN A 187 11.67 -12.31 -20.71
C GLN A 187 12.53 -11.11 -21.11
N GLU A 188 11.93 -9.92 -21.25
CA GLU A 188 12.67 -8.69 -21.54
C GLU A 188 13.67 -8.31 -20.44
N ALA A 189 13.32 -8.55 -19.18
CA ALA A 189 14.14 -8.22 -18.02
C ALA A 189 15.04 -9.37 -17.53
N ASP A 190 15.05 -10.52 -18.23
CA ASP A 190 15.86 -11.69 -17.90
C ASP A 190 17.38 -11.40 -17.90
N PRO A 191 17.94 -10.60 -18.84
CA PRO A 191 19.38 -10.28 -18.85
C PRO A 191 19.89 -9.61 -17.56
N PHE A 192 19.01 -9.01 -16.76
CA PHE A 192 19.36 -8.33 -15.50
C PHE A 192 19.17 -9.24 -14.26
N GLY A 193 18.52 -10.39 -14.44
CA GLY A 193 18.20 -11.35 -13.39
C GLY A 193 17.27 -10.81 -12.30
N LEU A 194 16.88 -11.71 -11.38
CA LEU A 194 16.01 -11.38 -10.25
C LEU A 194 16.57 -10.24 -9.39
N SER A 195 17.90 -10.23 -9.14
CA SER A 195 18.53 -9.21 -8.31
C SER A 195 18.43 -7.80 -8.91
N GLY A 196 18.59 -7.65 -10.23
CA GLY A 196 18.44 -6.35 -10.89
C GLY A 196 17.02 -5.80 -10.78
N ARG A 197 16.04 -6.68 -11.01
CA ARG A 197 14.60 -6.37 -10.89
C ARG A 197 14.21 -6.01 -9.46
N PHE A 198 14.60 -6.82 -8.48
CA PHE A 198 14.33 -6.59 -7.05
C PHE A 198 14.93 -5.26 -6.57
N ARG A 199 16.21 -4.99 -6.86
CA ARG A 199 16.90 -3.75 -6.45
C ARG A 199 16.22 -2.49 -7.00
N ALA A 200 15.65 -2.58 -8.20
CA ALA A 200 14.89 -1.49 -8.80
C ALA A 200 13.49 -1.34 -8.18
N ALA A 201 12.85 -2.44 -7.82
CA ALA A 201 11.50 -2.46 -7.24
C ALA A 201 11.43 -1.89 -5.82
N VAL A 202 12.42 -2.17 -4.97
CA VAL A 202 12.39 -1.79 -3.55
C VAL A 202 12.13 -0.28 -3.33
N PRO A 203 12.89 0.65 -3.96
CA PRO A 203 12.63 2.08 -3.77
C PRO A 203 11.28 2.53 -4.32
N LEU A 204 10.82 1.95 -5.43
CA LEU A 204 9.52 2.28 -6.02
C LEU A 204 8.38 1.84 -5.10
N VAL A 205 8.45 0.63 -4.55
CA VAL A 205 7.47 0.11 -3.57
C VAL A 205 7.46 0.99 -2.31
N ALA A 206 8.63 1.29 -1.75
CA ALA A 206 8.73 2.17 -0.58
C ALA A 206 8.15 3.56 -0.86
N TRP A 207 8.44 4.15 -2.02
CA TRP A 207 7.88 5.44 -2.43
C TRP A 207 6.36 5.39 -2.58
N MET A 208 5.79 4.34 -3.18
CA MET A 208 4.34 4.17 -3.28
C MET A 208 3.68 4.07 -1.91
N MET A 209 4.33 3.41 -0.94
CA MET A 209 3.84 3.38 0.44
C MET A 209 3.81 4.78 1.06
N VAL A 210 4.90 5.55 0.92
CA VAL A 210 4.98 6.95 1.38
C VAL A 210 3.86 7.78 0.77
N ALA A 211 3.71 7.76 -0.55
CA ALA A 211 2.68 8.52 -1.26
C ALA A 211 1.25 8.15 -0.81
N ALA A 212 1.00 6.87 -0.52
CA ALA A 212 -0.28 6.40 0.00
C ALA A 212 -0.56 6.89 1.42
N ILE A 213 0.46 6.85 2.31
CA ILE A 213 0.35 7.30 3.70
C ILE A 213 0.20 8.83 3.78
N GLU A 214 0.91 9.58 2.93
CA GLU A 214 0.77 11.04 2.82
C GLU A 214 -0.65 11.41 2.38
N LEU A 215 -1.19 10.74 1.36
CA LEU A 215 -2.57 10.97 0.93
C LEU A 215 -3.59 10.57 2.01
N LEU A 216 -3.38 9.45 2.71
CA LEU A 216 -4.21 9.07 3.85
C LEU A 216 -4.21 10.14 4.95
N THR A 217 -3.05 10.67 5.30
CA THR A 217 -2.89 11.74 6.29
C THR A 217 -3.64 12.99 5.84
N PHE A 218 -3.55 13.35 4.57
CA PHE A 218 -4.28 14.47 4.01
C PHE A 218 -5.81 14.26 4.07
N LEU A 219 -6.29 13.04 3.76
CA LEU A 219 -7.72 12.72 3.85
C LEU A 219 -8.25 12.78 5.29
N ARG A 220 -7.46 12.34 6.28
CA ARG A 220 -7.81 12.50 7.71
C ARG A 220 -7.97 13.97 8.08
N PHE A 221 -7.02 14.81 7.67
CA PHE A 221 -7.08 16.25 7.91
C PHE A 221 -8.31 16.91 7.27
N LEU A 222 -8.66 16.55 6.03
CA LEU A 222 -9.87 17.07 5.37
C LEU A 222 -11.17 16.57 6.05
N GLN A 223 -11.19 15.32 6.52
CA GLN A 223 -12.31 14.76 7.27
C GLN A 223 -12.50 15.49 8.61
N GLU A 224 -11.42 15.74 9.36
CA GLU A 224 -11.46 16.47 10.64
C GLU A 224 -11.98 17.91 10.50
N ARG A 225 -11.71 18.55 9.35
CA ARG A 225 -12.24 19.88 9.00
C ARG A 225 -13.69 19.87 8.49
N GLY A 226 -14.29 18.69 8.32
CA GLY A 226 -15.63 18.53 7.75
C GLY A 226 -15.72 18.81 6.25
N GLU A 227 -14.59 18.86 5.55
CA GLU A 227 -14.52 19.10 4.10
C GLU A 227 -14.78 17.81 3.31
N LEU A 228 -14.54 16.67 3.96
CA LEU A 228 -15.04 15.37 3.54
C LEU A 228 -16.15 14.94 4.50
N ALA A 229 -17.06 14.13 3.96
CA ALA A 229 -18.11 13.48 4.74
C ALA A 229 -18.03 11.97 4.53
N LEU A 230 -16.83 11.41 4.66
CA LEU A 230 -16.64 9.97 4.57
C LEU A 230 -17.28 9.30 5.79
N ARG A 231 -17.73 8.06 5.64
CA ARG A 231 -18.22 7.23 6.75
C ARG A 231 -17.14 7.07 7.83
N ALA A 232 -17.48 7.29 9.10
CA ALA A 232 -16.51 7.19 10.20
C ALA A 232 -15.90 5.77 10.30
N GLU A 233 -16.71 4.76 9.99
CA GLU A 233 -16.34 3.35 10.06
C GLU A 233 -15.13 3.02 9.19
N VAL A 234 -14.86 3.77 8.11
CA VAL A 234 -13.69 3.52 7.24
C VAL A 234 -12.36 3.83 7.93
N PHE A 235 -12.38 4.70 8.95
CA PHE A 235 -11.22 5.03 9.77
C PHE A 235 -11.10 4.13 11.01
N GLU A 236 -12.18 3.47 11.41
CA GLU A 236 -12.25 2.67 12.64
C GLU A 236 -12.13 1.17 12.39
N THR A 237 -12.71 0.68 11.29
CA THR A 237 -12.74 -0.75 10.93
C THR A 237 -11.35 -1.36 11.02
N GLU A 238 -11.23 -2.56 11.60
CA GLU A 238 -9.97 -3.27 11.66
C GLU A 238 -9.51 -3.65 10.25
N VAL A 239 -8.30 -3.21 9.88
CA VAL A 239 -7.69 -3.52 8.58
C VAL A 239 -6.37 -4.27 8.72
N ILE A 240 -5.87 -4.39 9.95
CA ILE A 240 -4.63 -5.07 10.30
C ILE A 240 -4.94 -5.98 11.47
N LEU A 241 -4.60 -7.26 11.29
CA LEU A 241 -4.71 -8.24 12.35
C LEU A 241 -3.59 -7.98 13.38
N ARG A 242 -3.97 -7.65 14.62
CA ARG A 242 -3.02 -7.34 15.70
C ARG A 242 -2.59 -8.57 16.50
N SER A 243 -3.43 -9.60 16.54
CA SER A 243 -3.17 -10.88 17.19
C SER A 243 -3.39 -12.01 16.21
N THR A 244 -2.45 -12.96 16.19
CA THR A 244 -2.61 -14.25 15.47
C THR A 244 -2.93 -15.39 16.43
N GLU A 245 -3.25 -15.04 17.68
CA GLU A 245 -3.70 -15.94 18.72
C GLU A 245 -5.16 -15.67 19.01
N TRP A 246 -5.93 -16.76 19.11
CA TRP A 246 -7.35 -16.68 19.41
C TRP A 246 -7.73 -17.75 20.43
N GLU A 247 -8.54 -17.35 21.39
CA GLU A 247 -9.16 -18.23 22.35
C GLU A 247 -10.67 -18.01 22.28
N TYR A 248 -11.42 -19.08 22.04
CA TYR A 248 -12.87 -19.05 21.99
C TYR A 248 -13.44 -20.18 22.82
N PRO A 249 -14.53 -19.93 23.59
CA PRO A 249 -15.26 -21.01 24.22
C PRO A 249 -15.84 -21.92 23.14
N ALA A 250 -15.54 -23.21 23.20
CA ALA A 250 -16.03 -24.21 22.26
C ALA A 250 -16.77 -25.33 23.00
N GLN A 251 -17.87 -25.80 22.39
CA GLN A 251 -18.52 -27.04 22.80
C GLN A 251 -18.16 -28.11 21.78
N ILE A 252 -17.57 -29.21 22.25
CA ILE A 252 -17.24 -30.35 21.41
C ILE A 252 -18.28 -31.45 21.67
N ARG A 253 -18.89 -31.97 20.61
CA ARG A 253 -19.83 -33.10 20.67
C ARG A 253 -19.44 -34.18 19.67
N THR A 254 -19.81 -35.41 19.95
CA THR A 254 -19.55 -36.61 19.13
C THR A 254 -20.79 -37.45 18.98
N ALA A 255 -20.94 -38.09 17.83
CA ALA A 255 -21.98 -39.07 17.53
C ALA A 255 -21.37 -40.32 16.86
N PRO A 256 -22.09 -41.46 16.82
CA PRO A 256 -21.68 -42.62 16.07
C PRO A 256 -21.41 -42.33 14.59
N VAL A 257 -20.54 -43.14 13.97
CA VAL A 257 -20.25 -43.03 12.54
C VAL A 257 -21.51 -43.32 11.74
N GLY A 258 -21.87 -42.39 10.84
CA GLY A 258 -23.09 -42.45 10.04
C GLY A 258 -24.21 -41.54 10.54
N THR A 259 -24.12 -40.99 11.75
CA THR A 259 -25.04 -39.95 12.23
C THR A 259 -24.85 -38.67 11.40
N PRO A 260 -25.93 -38.09 10.83
CA PRO A 260 -25.83 -36.83 10.10
C PRO A 260 -25.38 -35.67 10.99
N PRO A 261 -24.52 -34.76 10.51
CA PRO A 261 -24.27 -33.50 11.20
C PRO A 261 -25.55 -32.65 11.26
N PRO A 262 -25.66 -31.72 12.24
CA PRO A 262 -26.69 -30.69 12.21
C PRO A 262 -26.66 -29.94 10.86
N ALA A 263 -27.84 -29.52 10.38
CA ALA A 263 -27.95 -28.84 9.08
C ALA A 263 -27.18 -27.51 9.04
N ASP A 264 -27.07 -26.83 10.18
CA ASP A 264 -26.28 -25.63 10.38
C ASP A 264 -25.88 -25.46 11.86
N ALA A 265 -25.12 -24.40 12.15
CA ALA A 265 -24.61 -24.09 13.48
C ALA A 265 -25.69 -23.67 14.51
N LEU A 266 -26.91 -23.36 14.05
CA LEU A 266 -28.04 -22.96 14.90
C LEU A 266 -28.99 -24.13 15.16
N THR A 267 -28.90 -25.18 14.35
CA THR A 267 -29.71 -26.38 14.47
C THR A 267 -29.31 -27.12 15.73
N SER A 268 -30.32 -27.45 16.55
CA SER A 268 -30.10 -28.27 17.74
C SER A 268 -29.54 -29.64 17.34
N TYR A 269 -28.58 -30.12 18.10
CA TYR A 269 -28.06 -31.47 17.94
C TYR A 269 -29.15 -32.50 18.18
N SER A 270 -29.17 -33.58 17.39
CA SER A 270 -30.01 -34.73 17.70
C SER A 270 -29.51 -35.44 18.96
N ASP A 271 -30.35 -36.30 19.53
CA ASP A 271 -30.04 -37.04 20.77
C ASP A 271 -28.82 -37.96 20.65
N GLU A 272 -28.38 -38.28 19.43
CA GLU A 272 -27.20 -39.10 19.14
C GLU A 272 -25.87 -38.36 19.36
N TRP A 273 -25.90 -37.03 19.45
CA TRP A 273 -24.71 -36.19 19.67
C TRP A 273 -24.49 -35.93 21.17
N ALA A 274 -23.54 -36.64 21.76
CA ALA A 274 -23.15 -36.46 23.15
C ALA A 274 -21.98 -35.47 23.29
N PRO A 275 -21.84 -34.74 24.42
CA PRO A 275 -20.63 -33.99 24.71
C PRO A 275 -19.38 -34.86 24.64
N TRP A 276 -18.26 -34.32 24.14
CA TRP A 276 -16.99 -35.02 24.09
C TRP A 276 -16.56 -35.41 25.52
N PRO A 277 -16.31 -36.70 25.80
CA PRO A 277 -16.05 -37.18 27.16
C PRO A 277 -14.59 -36.96 27.64
N GLY A 278 -13.70 -36.43 26.79
CA GLY A 278 -12.27 -36.32 27.13
C GLY A 278 -11.93 -35.15 28.07
N THR A 279 -11.03 -35.44 29.01
CA THR A 279 -10.41 -34.51 29.96
C THR A 279 -9.72 -33.34 29.25
N ALA A 280 -9.96 -32.12 29.73
CA ALA A 280 -9.26 -30.92 29.28
C ALA A 280 -7.73 -31.12 29.35
N PRO A 281 -6.96 -30.79 28.30
CA PRO A 281 -5.52 -30.68 28.45
C PRO A 281 -5.24 -29.55 29.44
N THR A 282 -4.55 -29.87 30.55
CA THR A 282 -3.96 -28.86 31.43
C THR A 282 -2.97 -28.04 30.63
N THR A 283 -3.38 -26.87 30.15
CA THR A 283 -2.47 -25.84 29.67
C THR A 283 -1.70 -25.32 30.89
N LYS A 284 -0.47 -25.81 31.07
CA LYS A 284 0.48 -25.10 31.92
C LYS A 284 0.73 -23.73 31.25
N PRO A 285 0.67 -22.61 31.98
CA PRO A 285 1.12 -21.33 31.43
C PRO A 285 2.60 -21.47 31.06
N SER A 286 2.89 -21.34 29.76
CA SER A 286 4.25 -21.25 29.24
C SER A 286 4.88 -19.98 29.79
N THR A 287 5.74 -20.14 30.78
CA THR A 287 6.62 -19.09 31.28
C THR A 287 7.77 -18.91 30.29
N THR A 288 7.82 -17.73 29.66
CA THR A 288 9.00 -16.98 29.18
C THR A 288 10.04 -17.67 28.27
N HIS A 289 10.40 -17.00 27.17
CA HIS A 289 11.68 -16.26 27.12
C HIS A 289 11.75 -15.25 25.94
N PRO A 290 12.47 -14.12 26.14
CA PRO A 290 12.69 -13.09 25.12
C PRO A 290 13.72 -13.57 24.10
N ARG A 291 13.58 -13.15 22.84
CA ARG A 291 14.67 -13.30 21.87
C ARG A 291 15.33 -11.96 21.60
N SER A 292 16.66 -12.07 21.65
CA SER A 292 17.73 -11.11 21.38
C SER A 292 17.72 -10.61 19.95
#